data_AF-A0A8S2YTY7-F1
#
_entry.id   AF-A0A8S2YTY7-F1
#
_cell.length_a   1.000
_cell.length_b   1.000
_cell.length_c   1.000
_cell.angle_alpha   90.00
_cell.angle_beta   90.00
_cell.angle_gamma   90.00
#
_symmetry.space_group_name_H-M   'P 1'
#
loop_
_entity.id
_entity.type
_entity.pdbx_description
1 polymer ?
#
loop_
_entity_poly.entity_id
_entity_poly.type
_entity_poly.pdbx_seq_one_letter_code
_entity_poly.pdbx_strand_id
1 'polypeptide(L)' 'MVEENDNTYKLIIDKATEKDQGEYSAIVQNPGGQIKTKKTNVTVT' A
#
# COMPACT_ATOMS: atom_id res chain seq x y z
N MET A 1 -2.44 16.03 7.15
CA MET A 1 -2.90 16.52 5.83
C MET A 1 -1.91 16.00 4.81
N VAL A 2 -2.29 15.00 4.02
CA VAL A 2 -1.40 14.44 2.99
C VAL A 2 -1.72 15.19 1.71
N GLU A 3 -0.75 15.93 1.18
CA GLU A 3 -0.88 16.70 -0.05
C GLU A 3 -1.33 15.78 -1.20
N GLU A 4 -2.51 16.08 -1.76
CA GLU A 4 -3.04 15.48 -2.98
C GLU A 4 -2.15 15.89 -4.16
N ASN A 5 -1.13 15.08 -4.41
CA ASN A 5 -0.52 14.99 -5.72
C ASN A 5 -1.30 13.88 -6.46
N ASP A 6 -1.99 14.26 -7.53
CA ASP A 6 -2.98 13.57 -8.40
C ASP A 6 -2.73 12.10 -8.82
N ASN A 7 -1.74 11.41 -8.27
CA ASN A 7 -1.45 10.01 -8.61
C ASN A 7 -0.79 9.20 -7.47
N THR A 8 -0.84 9.67 -6.23
CA THR A 8 -0.19 8.99 -5.09
C THR A 8 -1.20 8.37 -4.13
N TYR A 9 -1.23 7.03 -4.06
CA TYR A 9 -2.00 6.29 -3.05
C TYR A 9 -1.08 5.88 -1.89
N LYS A 10 -1.49 6.17 -0.65
CA LYS A 10 -0.74 5.79 0.55
C LYS A 10 -1.62 4.95 1.47
N LEU A 11 -1.08 3.84 1.96
CA LEU A 11 -1.66 3.06 3.04
C LEU A 11 -0.92 3.43 4.33
N ILE A 12 -1.65 3.96 5.33
CA ILE A 12 -1.09 4.36 6.63
C ILE A 12 -1.65 3.41 7.70
N ILE A 13 -0.76 2.77 8.46
CA ILE A 13 -1.12 1.90 9.59
C ILE A 13 -0.60 2.57 10.87
N ASP A 14 -1.49 3.26 11.60
CA ASP A 14 -1.16 4.11 12.76
C ASP A 14 -0.71 3.29 14.00
N LYS A 15 -1.18 2.03 14.10
CA LYS A 15 -0.85 1.09 15.19
C LYS A 15 -0.57 -0.30 14.64
N ALA A 16 0.52 -0.44 13.90
CA ALA A 16 0.92 -1.72 13.36
C ALA A 16 1.21 -2.71 14.50
N THR A 17 0.52 -3.85 14.50
CA THR A 17 0.73 -4.97 15.43
C THR A 17 1.50 -6.08 14.75
N GLU A 18 1.94 -7.09 15.49
CA GLU A 18 2.61 -8.27 14.90
C GLU A 18 1.75 -9.00 13.86
N LYS A 19 0.42 -8.83 13.91
CA LYS A 19 -0.50 -9.39 12.91
C LYS A 19 -0.55 -8.60 11.60
N ASP A 20 -0.08 -7.36 11.62
CA ASP A 20 0.06 -6.51 10.43
C ASP A 20 1.43 -6.73 9.74
N GLN A 21 2.25 -7.64 10.28
CA GLN A 21 3.45 -8.07 9.57
C GLN A 21 3.07 -8.95 8.39
N GLY A 22 3.68 -8.69 7.25
CA GLY A 22 3.40 -9.47 6.06
C GLY A 22 3.80 -8.77 4.77
N GLU A 23 3.33 -9.33 3.68
CA GLU A 23 3.65 -8.86 2.34
C GLU A 23 2.53 -7.95 1.81
N TYR A 24 2.85 -6.68 1.59
CA TYR A 24 1.92 -5.71 1.05
C TYR A 24 2.19 -5.48 -0.43
N SER A 25 1.12 -5.42 -1.23
CA SER A 25 1.19 -5.07 -2.64
C SER A 25 -0.02 -4.23 -3.01
N ALA A 26 0.20 -3.14 -3.74
CA ALA A 26 -0.88 -2.32 -4.26
C ALA A 26 -1.33 -2.86 -5.62
N ILE A 27 -2.64 -2.88 -5.83
CA ILE A 27 -3.25 -3.28 -7.09
C ILE A 27 -4.01 -2.06 -7.61
N VAL A 28 -3.57 -1.55 -8.76
CA VAL A 28 -4.23 -0.43 -9.45
C VAL A 28 -5.02 -1.04 -10.60
N GLN A 29 -6.34 -0.86 -10.58
CA GLN A 29 -7.25 -1.38 -11.59
C GLN A 29 -8.02 -0.24 -12.24
N ASN A 30 -8.02 -0.20 -13.57
CA ASN A 30 -8.84 0.68 -14.38
C ASN A 30 -9.62 -0.16 -15.42
N PRO A 31 -10.63 0.39 -16.11
CA PRO A 31 -11.37 -0.37 -17.13
C PRO A 31 -10.50 -0.93 -18.27
N GLY A 32 -9.30 -0.38 -18.48
CA GLY A 32 -8.33 -0.85 -19.46
C GLY A 32 -7.37 -1.95 -18.98
N GLY A 33 -7.34 -2.28 -17.67
CA GLY A 33 -6.44 -3.31 -17.15
C GLY A 33 -6.18 -3.25 -15.65
N GLN A 34 -5.26 -4.09 -15.21
CA GLN A 34 -4.84 -4.18 -13.81
C GLN A 34 -3.32 -4.27 -13.75
N ILE A 35 -2.72 -3.45 -12.89
CA ILE A 35 -1.28 -3.44 -12.63
C ILE A 35 -1.07 -3.72 -11.13
N LYS A 36 -0.18 -4.66 -10.84
CA LYS A 36 0.22 -4.99 -9.48
C LYS A 36 1.62 -4.44 -9.22
N THR A 37 1.79 -3.72 -8.12
CA THR A 37 3.10 -3.19 -7.72
C THR A 37 3.96 -4.26 -7.08
N LYS A 38 5.27 -3.98 -6.96
CA LYS A 38 6.20 -4.86 -6.25
C LYS A 38 5.72 -5.08 -4.81
N LYS A 39 5.89 -6.32 -4.37
CA LYS A 39 5.62 -6.75 -3.01
C LYS A 39 6.66 -6.15 -2.07
N THR A 40 6.19 -5.54 -0.98
CA THR A 40 7.03 -5.00 0.08
C THR A 40 6.73 -5.76 1.37
N ASN A 41 7.76 -6.32 1.99
CA ASN A 41 7.63 -6.92 3.31
C ASN A 41 7.60 -5.81 4.35
N VAL A 42 6.53 -5.79 5.14
CA VAL A 42 6.36 -4.89 6.27
C VAL A 42 6.63 -5.69 7.54
N THR A 43 7.60 -5.23 8.33
CA THR A 43 7.99 -5.82 9.61
C THR A 43 7.85 -4.77 10.71
N VAL A 44 7.10 -5.09 11.76
CA VAL A 44 6.96 -4.24 12.95
C VAL A 44 8.13 -4.56 13.88
N THR A 45 8.96 -3.58 14.21
CA THR A 45 10.15 -3.71 15.09
C THR A 45 9.94 -2.92 16.36
#